data_AF-A0A7C7QAT7-F1
#
_entry.id   AF-A0A7C7QAT7-F1
#
_cell.length_a   1.000
_cell.length_b   1.000
_cell.length_c   1.000
_cell.angle_alpha   90.00
_cell.angle_beta   90.00
_cell.angle_gamma   90.00
#
_symmetry.space_group_name_H-M   'P 1'
#
loop_
_entity.id
_entity.type
_entity.pdbx_description
1 polymer ?
#
loop_
_entity_poly.entity_id
_entity_poly.type
_entity_poly.pdbx_seq_one_letter_code
_entity_poly.pdbx_strand_id
1 'polypeptide(L)'
;MLGCGPGLHNLFHLADRLLEENRAHRGNALSAAPVARPSQPDLAQQLYDMYGRGELSEAAFAALKSLAKRGALRPADLAVHRVKARRRDPWLGGGGTATALRQVHARLMQLDEAREASSRALAELEARMAELAERATGKEQAAREQVITDEAAARRALTEKAALEAARQRLAAQAAALRDDLVRLDDLRAQLEAKATELEAVGVREGLAAVIGGEVLT
;
A
#
# COMPACT_ATOMS: atom_id res chain seq x y z
N MET A 1 -6.62 -27.96 -12.91
CA MET A 1 -6.59 -26.48 -12.85
C MET A 1 -6.64 -26.08 -11.38
N LEU A 2 -5.49 -25.87 -10.75
CA LEU A 2 -5.39 -25.46 -9.35
C LEU A 2 -5.56 -23.94 -9.29
N GLY A 3 -6.50 -23.48 -8.47
CA GLY A 3 -6.96 -22.10 -8.38
C GLY A 3 -5.82 -21.13 -8.11
N CYS A 4 -5.43 -20.41 -9.16
CA CYS A 4 -4.47 -19.33 -9.10
C CYS A 4 -5.05 -18.21 -8.23
N GLY A 5 -4.38 -17.87 -7.13
CA GLY A 5 -4.57 -16.58 -6.47
C GLY A 5 -4.45 -15.42 -7.47
N PRO A 6 -4.89 -14.21 -7.09
CA PRO A 6 -4.94 -13.06 -7.98
C PRO A 6 -3.63 -12.88 -8.77
N GLY A 7 -3.75 -12.56 -10.06
CA GLY A 7 -2.62 -12.32 -10.93
C GLY A 7 -1.72 -11.20 -10.39
N LEU A 8 -0.42 -11.25 -10.70
CA LEU A 8 0.58 -10.33 -10.12
C LEU A 8 0.24 -8.84 -10.35
N HIS A 9 -0.36 -8.50 -11.49
CA HIS A 9 -0.83 -7.16 -11.79
C HIS A 9 -1.91 -6.68 -10.79
N ASN A 10 -2.82 -7.56 -10.37
CA ASN A 10 -3.86 -7.24 -9.38
C ASN A 10 -3.24 -7.01 -8.01
N LEU A 11 -2.24 -7.81 -7.63
CA LEU A 11 -1.50 -7.62 -6.38
C LEU A 11 -0.76 -6.29 -6.37
N PHE A 12 -0.14 -5.90 -7.49
CA PHE A 12 0.52 -4.60 -7.61
C PHE A 12 -0.45 -3.43 -7.55
N HIS A 13 -1.60 -3.54 -8.21
CA HIS A 13 -2.67 -2.54 -8.14
C HIS A 13 -3.23 -2.41 -6.70
N LEU A 14 -3.51 -3.54 -6.05
CA LEU A 14 -3.96 -3.58 -4.66
C LEU A 14 -2.93 -2.96 -3.71
N ALA A 15 -1.64 -3.27 -3.90
CA ALA A 15 -0.56 -2.70 -3.10
C ALA A 15 -0.47 -1.19 -3.26
N ASP A 16 -0.67 -0.68 -4.48
CA ASP A 16 -0.61 0.77 -4.72
C ASP A 16 -1.75 1.49 -4.01
N ARG A 17 -2.96 0.93 -4.14
CA ARG A 17 -4.14 1.45 -3.49
C ARG A 17 -3.99 1.44 -1.98
N LEU A 18 -3.55 0.31 -1.41
CA LEU A 18 -3.38 0.15 0.02
C LEU A 18 -2.29 1.08 0.58
N LEU A 19 -1.17 1.23 -0.13
CA LEU A 19 -0.12 2.19 0.25
C LEU A 19 -0.62 3.64 0.21
N GLU A 20 -1.52 3.99 -0.72
CA GLU A 20 -2.12 5.32 -0.81
C GLU A 20 -3.14 5.57 0.30
N GLU A 21 -4.05 4.61 0.55
CA GLU A 21 -5.02 4.66 1.66
C GLU A 21 -4.30 4.76 3.01
N ASN A 22 -3.29 3.92 3.21
CA ASN A 22 -2.49 3.91 4.43
C ASN A 22 -1.71 5.22 4.65
N ARG A 23 -1.18 5.85 3.59
CA ARG A 23 -0.57 7.19 3.70
C ARG A 23 -1.60 8.24 4.10
N ALA A 24 -2.82 8.17 3.56
CA ALA A 24 -3.88 9.11 3.90
C ALA A 24 -4.29 9.00 5.38
N HIS A 25 -4.43 7.78 5.91
CA HIS A 25 -4.75 7.56 7.32
C HIS A 25 -3.63 8.01 8.26
N ARG A 26 -2.36 7.91 7.85
CA ARG A 26 -1.22 8.44 8.63
C ARG A 26 -1.11 9.96 8.58
N GLY A 27 -1.39 10.59 7.44
CA GLY A 27 -1.06 11.98 7.15
C GLY A 27 -1.97 13.08 7.69
N ASN A 28 -2.98 12.77 8.52
CA ASN A 28 -4.13 13.65 8.84
C ASN A 28 -5.02 13.95 7.63
N ALA A 29 -6.32 13.70 7.79
CA ALA A 29 -7.38 13.79 6.81
C ALA A 29 -7.73 15.24 6.35
N LEU A 30 -6.81 15.92 5.66
CA LEU A 30 -7.07 17.22 5.01
C LEU A 30 -6.61 17.34 3.56
N SER A 31 -6.05 16.29 2.97
CA SER A 31 -5.89 16.26 1.52
C SER A 31 -7.03 15.44 0.93
N ALA A 32 -8.08 16.12 0.48
CA ALA A 32 -8.98 15.54 -0.50
C ALA A 32 -8.10 15.08 -1.66
N ALA A 33 -7.83 13.77 -1.72
CA ALA A 33 -7.20 13.18 -2.89
C ALA A 33 -8.03 13.64 -4.09
N PRO A 34 -7.42 14.22 -5.13
CA PRO A 34 -8.15 14.57 -6.33
C PRO A 34 -8.86 13.30 -6.78
N VAL A 35 -10.20 13.36 -6.83
CA VAL A 35 -11.05 12.30 -7.35
C VAL A 35 -10.46 11.95 -8.70
N ALA A 36 -9.81 10.79 -8.76
CA ALA A 36 -9.24 10.29 -9.99
C ALA A 36 -10.39 10.22 -10.99
N ARG A 37 -10.32 11.03 -12.05
CA ARG A 37 -11.16 10.80 -13.23
C ARG A 37 -10.96 9.35 -13.61
N PRO A 38 -12.01 8.61 -14.02
CA PRO A 38 -11.84 7.26 -14.50
C PRO A 38 -10.90 7.32 -15.71
N SER A 39 -9.62 7.00 -15.48
CA SER A 39 -8.71 6.57 -16.51
C SER A 39 -9.43 5.43 -17.22
N GLN A 40 -9.37 5.42 -18.55
CA GLN A 40 -9.92 4.32 -19.34
C GLN A 40 -9.48 3.01 -18.68
N PRO A 41 -10.40 2.26 -18.04
CA PRO A 41 -10.04 1.24 -17.06
C PRO A 41 -9.12 0.18 -17.67
N ASP A 42 -9.26 -0.01 -18.98
CA ASP A 42 -8.46 -0.90 -19.80
C ASP A 42 -6.97 -0.48 -19.93
N LEU A 43 -6.66 0.82 -20.06
CA LEU A 43 -5.26 1.27 -20.19
C LEU A 43 -4.48 1.21 -18.88
N ALA A 44 -5.14 1.51 -17.77
CA ALA A 44 -4.52 1.37 -16.45
C ALA A 44 -4.23 -0.11 -16.15
N GLN A 45 -5.18 -1.00 -16.42
CA GLN A 45 -4.98 -2.44 -16.27
C GLN A 45 -3.81 -2.94 -17.13
N GLN A 46 -3.77 -2.52 -18.41
CA GLN A 46 -2.68 -2.89 -19.32
C GLN A 46 -1.31 -2.40 -18.83
N LEU A 47 -1.22 -1.24 -18.15
CA LEU A 47 0.01 -0.76 -17.54
C LEU A 47 0.48 -1.68 -16.41
N TYR A 48 -0.42 -2.09 -15.50
CA TYR A 48 -0.10 -3.02 -14.41
C TYR A 48 0.26 -4.41 -14.92
N ASP A 49 -0.40 -4.88 -15.97
CA ASP A 49 -0.08 -6.14 -16.66
C ASP A 49 1.34 -6.13 -17.21
N MET A 50 1.71 -5.09 -17.96
CA MET A 50 3.05 -4.96 -18.53
C MET A 50 4.11 -4.83 -17.45
N TYR A 51 3.81 -4.12 -16.36
CA TYR A 51 4.71 -4.05 -15.22
C TYR A 51 4.88 -5.43 -14.59
N GLY A 52 3.78 -6.12 -14.22
CA GLY A 52 3.80 -7.46 -13.63
C GLY A 52 4.52 -8.52 -14.47
N ARG A 53 4.48 -8.41 -15.80
CA ARG A 53 5.23 -9.32 -16.70
C ARG A 53 6.72 -8.99 -16.81
N GLY A 54 7.20 -7.92 -16.18
CA GLY A 54 8.58 -7.44 -16.29
C GLY A 54 8.89 -6.72 -17.61
N GLU A 55 7.87 -6.32 -18.38
CA GLU A 55 8.02 -5.62 -19.66
C GLU A 55 8.35 -4.13 -19.49
N LEU A 56 8.12 -3.59 -18.28
CA LEU A 56 8.41 -2.21 -17.91
C LEU A 56 9.46 -2.14 -16.79
N SER A 57 10.36 -1.17 -16.89
CA SER A 57 11.18 -0.77 -15.75
C SER A 57 10.34 0.00 -14.73
N GLU A 58 10.80 0.03 -13.48
CA GLU A 58 10.13 0.78 -12.41
C GLU A 58 9.99 2.28 -12.74
N ALA A 59 11.05 2.89 -13.28
CA ALA A 59 11.02 4.31 -13.68
C ALA A 59 9.99 4.58 -14.79
N ALA A 60 9.89 3.70 -15.79
CA ALA A 60 8.91 3.82 -16.85
C ALA A 60 7.48 3.63 -16.32
N PHE A 61 7.28 2.65 -15.45
CA PHE A 61 6.00 2.41 -14.79
C PHE A 61 5.56 3.62 -13.96
N ALA A 62 6.46 4.20 -13.15
CA ALA A 62 6.16 5.38 -12.34
C ALA A 62 5.75 6.60 -13.20
N ALA A 63 6.45 6.84 -14.30
CA ALA A 63 6.14 7.93 -15.24
C ALA A 63 4.75 7.73 -15.89
N LEU A 64 4.49 6.52 -16.42
CA LEU A 64 3.21 6.19 -17.06
C LEU A 64 2.04 6.18 -16.06
N LYS A 65 2.27 5.73 -14.83
CA LYS A 65 1.29 5.79 -13.75
C LYS A 65 0.94 7.23 -13.40
N SER A 66 1.92 8.13 -13.37
CA SER A 66 1.66 9.56 -13.16
C SER A 66 0.80 10.17 -14.26
N LEU A 67 1.01 9.77 -15.52
CA LEU A 67 0.16 10.17 -16.65
C LEU A 67 -1.24 9.57 -16.56
N ALA A 68 -1.35 8.31 -16.16
CA ALA A 68 -2.63 7.62 -15.95
C ALA A 68 -3.48 8.34 -14.90
N LYS A 69 -2.88 8.71 -13.77
CA LYS A 69 -3.55 9.47 -12.70
C LYS A 69 -4.06 10.83 -13.15
N ARG A 70 -3.37 11.48 -14.10
CA ARG A 70 -3.78 12.77 -14.69
C ARG A 70 -4.79 12.60 -15.83
N GLY A 71 -5.17 11.37 -16.19
CA GLY A 71 -6.02 11.07 -17.35
C GLY A 71 -5.36 11.35 -18.70
N ALA A 72 -4.03 11.46 -18.73
CA ALA A 72 -3.25 11.82 -19.92
C ALA A 72 -2.56 10.62 -20.59
N LEU A 73 -2.72 9.41 -20.05
CA LEU A 73 -2.13 8.19 -20.62
C LEU A 73 -2.78 7.86 -21.96
N ARG A 74 -1.97 7.71 -23.01
CA ARG A 74 -2.42 7.35 -24.35
C ARG A 74 -2.00 5.91 -24.68
N PRO A 75 -2.76 5.20 -25.54
CA PRO A 75 -2.36 3.88 -26.02
C PRO A 75 -0.97 3.85 -26.68
N ALA A 76 -0.59 4.95 -27.35
CA ALA A 76 0.71 5.11 -27.99
C ALA A 76 1.88 5.03 -26.98
N ASP A 77 1.68 5.54 -25.77
CA ASP A 77 2.71 5.52 -24.73
C ASP A 77 3.03 4.07 -24.32
N LEU A 78 2.01 3.22 -24.18
CA LEU A 78 2.18 1.79 -23.92
C LEU A 78 2.76 1.04 -25.13
N ALA A 79 2.36 1.41 -26.35
CA ALA A 79 2.81 0.75 -27.57
C ALA A 79 4.33 0.80 -27.77
N VAL A 80 4.98 1.93 -27.42
CA VAL A 80 6.45 2.06 -27.48
C VAL A 80 7.14 1.01 -26.61
N HIS A 81 6.60 0.76 -25.41
CA HIS A 81 7.14 -0.23 -24.50
C HIS A 81 6.85 -1.67 -24.94
N ARG A 82 5.69 -1.94 -25.53
CA ARG A 82 5.39 -3.24 -26.15
C ARG A 82 6.35 -3.59 -27.27
N VAL A 83 6.68 -2.63 -28.14
CA VAL A 83 7.64 -2.84 -29.23
C VAL A 83 9.04 -3.12 -28.68
N LYS A 84 9.47 -2.38 -27.65
CA LYS A 84 10.75 -2.64 -26.96
C LYS A 84 10.79 -4.01 -26.29
N ALA A 85 9.70 -4.41 -25.63
CA ALA A 85 9.58 -5.71 -24.97
C ALA A 85 9.64 -6.87 -25.99
N ARG A 86 8.97 -6.74 -27.15
CA ARG A 86 9.01 -7.72 -28.25
C ARG A 86 10.37 -7.86 -28.93
N ARG A 87 11.18 -6.80 -28.92
CA ARG A 87 12.55 -6.80 -29.47
C ARG A 87 13.58 -7.38 -28.50
N ARG A 88 13.20 -7.64 -27.25
CA ARG A 88 14.03 -8.35 -26.28
C ARG A 88 14.02 -9.83 -26.68
N ASP A 89 15.20 -10.37 -26.98
CA ASP A 89 15.36 -11.67 -27.62
C ASP A 89 14.70 -12.81 -26.81
N PRO A 90 13.73 -13.56 -27.37
CA PRO A 90 13.10 -14.70 -26.69
C PRO A 90 14.09 -15.81 -26.32
N TRP A 91 15.23 -15.90 -27.00
CA TRP A 91 16.29 -16.88 -26.74
C TRP A 91 17.07 -16.60 -25.45
N LEU A 92 16.98 -15.39 -24.88
CA LEU A 92 17.44 -15.05 -23.53
C LEU A 92 16.32 -15.28 -22.49
N GLY A 93 15.61 -16.40 -22.62
CA GLY A 93 14.31 -16.77 -22.02
C GLY A 93 14.13 -16.72 -20.48
N GLY A 94 14.96 -15.98 -19.73
CA GLY A 94 14.80 -15.74 -18.29
C GLY A 94 14.59 -14.27 -17.90
N GLY A 95 14.54 -13.33 -18.86
CA GLY A 95 14.50 -11.89 -18.57
C GLY A 95 13.21 -11.38 -17.92
N GLY A 96 12.05 -11.96 -18.28
CA GLY A 96 10.73 -11.56 -17.76
C GLY A 96 10.53 -11.97 -16.30
N THR A 97 10.70 -13.26 -16.02
CA THR A 97 10.57 -13.86 -14.68
C THR A 97 11.53 -13.24 -13.67
N ALA A 98 12.81 -13.08 -14.02
CA ALA A 98 13.79 -12.41 -13.15
C ALA A 98 13.45 -10.92 -12.90
N THR A 99 12.86 -10.23 -13.89
CA THR A 99 12.42 -8.85 -13.70
C THR A 99 11.18 -8.77 -12.81
N ALA A 100 10.20 -9.65 -13.03
CA ALA A 100 9.01 -9.75 -12.18
C ALA A 100 9.39 -10.07 -10.73
N LEU A 101 10.33 -10.98 -10.48
CA LEU A 101 10.86 -11.28 -9.14
C LEU A 101 11.50 -10.06 -8.49
N ARG A 102 12.35 -9.32 -9.20
CA ARG A 102 12.93 -8.07 -8.68
C ARG A 102 11.85 -7.06 -8.29
N GLN A 103 10.81 -6.91 -9.10
CA GLN A 103 9.70 -6.01 -8.81
C GLN A 103 8.87 -6.49 -7.61
N VAL A 104 8.63 -7.80 -7.48
CA VAL A 104 7.98 -8.38 -6.30
C VAL A 104 8.79 -8.07 -5.03
N HIS A 105 10.10 -8.29 -5.05
CA HIS A 105 10.96 -7.98 -3.91
C HIS A 105 10.98 -6.49 -3.58
N ALA A 106 11.10 -5.62 -4.59
CA ALA A 106 10.99 -4.17 -4.38
C ALA A 106 9.63 -3.79 -3.75
N ARG A 107 8.56 -4.50 -4.14
CA ARG A 107 7.24 -4.28 -3.60
C ARG A 107 7.08 -4.76 -2.16
N LEU A 108 7.65 -5.91 -1.82
CA LEU A 108 7.69 -6.42 -0.45
C LEU A 108 8.39 -5.42 0.48
N MET A 109 9.54 -4.87 0.05
CA MET A 109 10.24 -3.82 0.80
C MET A 109 9.37 -2.58 1.03
N GLN A 110 8.64 -2.12 0.01
CA GLN A 110 7.71 -0.99 0.16
C GLN A 110 6.56 -1.28 1.12
N LEU A 111 6.06 -2.51 1.16
CA LEU A 111 5.02 -2.92 2.10
C LEU A 111 5.56 -2.99 3.54
N ASP A 112 6.78 -3.51 3.73
CA ASP A 112 7.43 -3.57 5.04
C ASP A 112 7.71 -2.16 5.60
N GLU A 113 8.22 -1.25 4.77
CA GLU A 113 8.42 0.16 5.15
C GLU A 113 7.09 0.83 5.56
N ALA A 114 6.02 0.57 4.80
CA ALA A 114 4.70 1.11 5.11
C ALA A 114 4.11 0.52 6.39
N ARG A 115 4.31 -0.78 6.62
CA ARG A 115 3.92 -1.47 7.84
C ARG A 115 4.63 -0.89 9.05
N GLU A 116 5.95 -0.77 9.01
CA GLU A 116 6.73 -0.19 10.10
C GLU A 116 6.28 1.23 10.44
N ALA A 117 6.13 2.08 9.42
CA ALA A 117 5.71 3.46 9.63
C ALA A 117 4.26 3.56 10.16
N SER A 118 3.38 2.62 9.79
CA SER A 118 2.02 2.53 10.33
C SER A 118 2.00 2.06 11.78
N SER A 119 2.83 1.09 12.14
CA SER A 119 3.00 0.64 13.52
C SER A 119 3.53 1.75 14.43
N ARG A 120 4.49 2.55 13.95
CA ARG A 120 4.98 3.73 14.69
C ARG A 120 3.88 4.78 14.88
N ALA A 121 3.15 5.10 13.81
CA ALA A 121 2.03 6.04 13.88
C ALA A 121 0.92 5.55 14.83
N LEU A 122 0.63 4.25 14.83
CA LEU A 122 -0.33 3.64 15.75
C LEU A 122 0.13 3.80 17.21
N ALA A 123 1.39 3.50 17.51
CA ALA A 123 1.95 3.67 18.85
C ALA A 123 1.90 5.13 19.33
N GLU A 124 2.19 6.09 18.44
CA GLU A 124 2.06 7.52 18.73
C GLU A 124 0.61 7.93 19.03
N LEU A 125 -0.36 7.41 18.27
CA LEU A 125 -1.78 7.66 18.51
C LEU A 125 -2.24 7.07 19.85
N GLU A 126 -1.80 5.85 20.17
CA GLU A 126 -2.09 5.19 21.44
C GLU A 126 -1.53 5.98 22.64
N ALA A 127 -0.29 6.47 22.54
CA ALA A 127 0.30 7.34 23.55
C ALA A 127 -0.49 8.65 23.72
N ARG A 128 -0.89 9.31 22.62
CA ARG A 128 -1.72 10.52 22.67
C ARG A 128 -3.10 10.25 23.27
N MET A 129 -3.72 9.11 22.96
CA MET A 129 -5.00 8.73 23.56
C MET A 129 -4.88 8.51 25.07
N ALA A 130 -3.78 7.93 25.54
CA ALA A 130 -3.49 7.77 26.96
C ALA A 130 -3.31 9.14 27.65
N GLU A 131 -2.54 10.05 27.06
CA GLU A 131 -2.38 11.42 27.57
C GLU A 131 -3.73 12.16 27.66
N LEU A 132 -4.56 12.07 26.63
CA LEU A 132 -5.90 12.68 26.65
C LEU A 132 -6.80 12.07 27.73
N ALA A 133 -6.69 10.77 27.97
CA ALA A 133 -7.45 10.09 29.02
C ALA A 133 -7.00 10.57 30.42
N GLU A 134 -5.70 10.68 30.67
CA GLU A 134 -5.17 11.22 31.93
C GLU A 134 -5.66 12.65 32.15
N ARG A 135 -5.56 13.51 31.13
CA ARG A 135 -6.06 14.89 31.20
C ARG A 135 -7.57 14.95 31.46
N ALA A 136 -8.36 14.08 30.84
CA ALA A 136 -9.80 13.98 31.09
C ALA A 136 -10.09 13.57 32.54
N THR A 137 -9.34 12.62 33.10
CA THR A 137 -9.48 12.25 34.53
C THR A 137 -9.11 13.40 35.47
N GLY A 138 -8.07 14.18 35.17
CA GLY A 138 -7.72 15.38 35.94
C GLY A 138 -8.81 16.45 35.90
N LYS A 139 -9.46 16.65 34.74
CA LYS A 139 -10.61 17.55 34.62
C LYS A 139 -11.82 17.07 35.40
N GLU A 140 -12.05 15.76 35.45
CA GLU A 140 -13.09 15.18 36.29
C GLU A 140 -12.83 15.40 37.78
N GLN A 141 -11.60 15.19 38.25
CA GLN A 141 -11.22 15.41 39.64
C GLN A 141 -11.39 16.89 40.03
N ALA A 142 -10.91 17.82 39.21
CA ALA A 142 -11.08 19.25 39.43
C ALA A 142 -12.57 19.66 39.50
N ALA A 143 -13.41 19.08 38.64
CA ALA A 143 -14.85 19.34 38.69
C ALA A 143 -15.49 18.85 40.01
N ARG A 144 -15.08 17.69 40.51
CA ARG A 144 -15.57 17.13 41.78
C ARG A 144 -15.17 17.98 42.99
N GLU A 145 -13.95 18.53 43.00
CA GLU A 145 -13.46 19.40 44.07
C GLU A 145 -14.16 20.76 44.10
N GLN A 146 -14.52 21.28 42.92
CA GLN A 146 -15.08 22.64 42.77
C GLN A 146 -16.61 22.68 42.86
N VAL A 147 -17.32 21.54 42.76
CA VAL A 147 -18.79 21.54 42.64
C VAL A 147 -19.51 22.23 43.80
N ILE A 148 -18.92 22.23 45.00
CA ILE A 148 -19.50 22.83 46.20
C ILE A 148 -19.12 24.33 46.33
N THR A 149 -17.95 24.73 45.80
CA THR A 149 -17.36 26.05 46.02
C THR A 149 -17.54 27.00 44.83
N ASP A 150 -17.48 26.48 43.61
CA ASP A 150 -17.64 27.22 42.35
C ASP A 150 -18.23 26.31 41.27
N GLU A 151 -19.56 26.33 41.17
CA GLU A 151 -20.31 25.55 40.17
C GLU A 151 -19.91 25.91 38.73
N ALA A 152 -19.60 27.19 38.47
CA ALA A 152 -19.22 27.63 37.12
C ALA A 152 -17.87 27.03 36.71
N ALA A 153 -16.90 26.98 37.63
CA ALA A 153 -15.62 26.32 37.40
C ALA A 153 -15.79 24.80 37.21
N ALA A 154 -16.62 24.14 38.01
CA ALA A 154 -16.93 22.71 37.84
C ALA A 154 -17.56 22.40 36.47
N ARG A 155 -18.51 23.22 36.01
CA ARG A 155 -19.13 23.09 34.68
C ARG A 155 -18.11 23.29 33.54
N ARG A 156 -17.19 24.25 33.68
CA ARG A 156 -16.11 24.47 32.71
C ARG A 156 -15.19 23.25 32.62
N ALA A 157 -14.78 22.70 33.77
CA ALA A 157 -13.94 21.50 33.82
C ALA A 157 -14.61 20.28 33.15
N LEU A 158 -15.92 20.07 33.37
CA LEU A 158 -16.67 19.01 32.68
C LEU A 158 -16.79 19.24 31.16
N THR A 159 -16.91 20.49 30.72
CA THR A 159 -16.95 20.84 29.29
C THR A 159 -15.61 20.53 28.62
N GLU A 160 -14.50 20.88 29.27
CA GLU A 160 -13.15 20.56 28.80
C GLU A 160 -12.89 19.05 28.77
N LYS A 161 -13.36 18.32 29.79
CA LYS A 161 -13.34 16.84 29.78
C LYS A 161 -14.04 16.27 28.54
N ALA A 162 -15.26 16.73 28.26
CA ALA A 162 -16.03 16.25 27.11
C ALA A 162 -15.30 16.54 25.78
N ALA A 163 -14.63 17.69 25.66
CA ALA A 163 -13.82 18.01 24.48
C ALA A 163 -12.61 17.07 24.33
N LEU A 164 -11.92 16.74 25.43
CA LEU A 164 -10.81 15.79 25.44
C LEU A 164 -11.27 14.37 25.05
N GLU A 165 -12.42 13.93 25.57
CA GLU A 165 -13.01 12.64 25.22
C GLU A 165 -13.42 12.57 23.74
N ALA A 166 -14.01 13.64 23.20
CA ALA A 166 -14.34 13.71 21.78
C ALA A 166 -13.09 13.66 20.89
N ALA A 167 -12.01 14.35 21.28
CA ALA A 167 -10.73 14.25 20.59
C ALA A 167 -10.16 12.83 20.65
N ARG A 168 -10.21 12.18 21.82
CA ARG A 168 -9.78 10.78 22.01
C ARG A 168 -10.56 9.81 21.13
N GLN A 169 -11.88 9.98 20.99
CA GLN A 169 -12.72 9.16 20.12
C GLN A 169 -12.31 9.28 18.64
N ARG A 170 -11.96 10.48 18.17
CA ARG A 170 -11.46 10.67 16.80
C ARG A 170 -10.13 9.95 16.57
N LEU A 171 -9.19 10.06 17.53
CA LEU A 171 -7.92 9.32 17.47
C LEU A 171 -8.14 7.80 17.52
N ALA A 172 -9.12 7.32 18.30
CA ALA A 172 -9.45 5.90 18.37
C ALA A 172 -9.99 5.35 17.03
N ALA A 173 -10.82 6.12 16.33
CA ALA A 173 -11.29 5.75 14.99
C ALA A 173 -10.13 5.68 13.98
N GLN A 174 -9.20 6.64 14.03
CA GLN A 174 -7.99 6.63 13.20
C GLN A 174 -7.08 5.43 13.52
N ALA A 175 -6.90 5.12 14.80
CA ALA A 175 -6.12 3.96 15.25
C ALA A 175 -6.76 2.64 14.78
N ALA A 176 -8.09 2.53 14.80
CA ALA A 176 -8.79 1.36 14.27
C ALA A 176 -8.54 1.19 12.75
N ALA A 177 -8.65 2.26 11.97
CA ALA A 177 -8.36 2.23 10.54
C ALA A 177 -6.91 1.80 10.24
N LEU A 178 -5.93 2.30 11.01
CA LEU A 178 -4.53 1.89 10.85
C LEU A 178 -4.29 0.41 11.22
N ARG A 179 -5.02 -0.13 12.20
CA ARG A 179 -4.95 -1.56 12.53
C ARG A 179 -5.50 -2.42 11.39
N ASP A 180 -6.62 -2.02 10.80
CA ASP A 180 -7.18 -2.70 9.63
C ASP A 180 -6.23 -2.65 8.43
N ASP A 181 -5.58 -1.49 8.19
CA ASP A 181 -4.56 -1.35 7.15
C ASP A 181 -3.36 -2.27 7.40
N LEU A 182 -2.89 -2.41 8.64
CA LEU A 182 -1.79 -3.31 9.00
C LEU A 182 -2.11 -4.76 8.66
N VAL A 183 -3.32 -5.23 8.99
CA VAL A 183 -3.78 -6.58 8.63
C VAL A 183 -3.79 -6.76 7.12
N ARG A 184 -4.33 -5.79 6.37
CA ARG A 184 -4.34 -5.84 4.89
C ARG A 184 -2.94 -5.82 4.28
N LEU A 185 -2.00 -5.09 4.89
CA LEU A 185 -0.60 -5.05 4.44
C LEU A 185 0.06 -6.42 4.64
N ASP A 186 -0.16 -7.05 5.80
CA ASP A 186 0.35 -8.39 6.12
C ASP A 186 -0.25 -9.46 5.16
N ASP A 187 -1.56 -9.41 4.90
CA ASP A 187 -2.23 -10.32 3.96
C ASP A 187 -1.69 -10.17 2.52
N LEU A 188 -1.46 -8.93 2.08
CA LEU A 188 -0.96 -8.66 0.74
C LEU A 188 0.51 -9.05 0.58
N ARG A 189 1.30 -8.86 1.64
CA ARG A 189 2.68 -9.32 1.71
C ARG A 189 2.74 -10.84 1.58
N ALA A 190 1.93 -11.58 2.33
CA ALA A 190 1.86 -13.04 2.23
C ALA A 190 1.49 -13.51 0.81
N GLN A 191 0.56 -12.81 0.14
CA GLN A 191 0.21 -13.09 -1.26
C GLN A 191 1.37 -12.84 -2.24
N LEU A 192 2.14 -11.76 -2.03
CA LEU A 192 3.30 -11.46 -2.87
C LEU A 192 4.47 -12.41 -2.61
N GLU A 193 4.71 -12.84 -1.36
CA GLU A 193 5.68 -13.88 -1.02
C GLU A 193 5.33 -15.20 -1.69
N ALA A 194 4.05 -15.61 -1.64
CA ALA A 194 3.58 -16.79 -2.36
C ALA A 194 3.84 -16.66 -3.87
N LYS A 195 3.56 -15.50 -4.47
CA LYS A 195 3.88 -15.26 -5.89
C LYS A 195 5.38 -15.23 -6.19
N ALA A 196 6.22 -14.76 -5.28
CA ALA A 196 7.67 -14.84 -5.42
C ALA A 196 8.10 -16.31 -5.54
N THR A 197 7.65 -17.17 -4.63
CA THR A 197 8.00 -18.61 -4.68
C THR A 197 7.50 -19.30 -5.95
N GLU A 198 6.30 -18.94 -6.44
CA GLU A 198 5.80 -19.44 -7.73
C GLU A 198 6.71 -19.02 -8.90
N LEU A 199 7.12 -17.75 -8.94
CA LEU A 199 7.98 -17.22 -9.99
C LEU A 199 9.40 -17.79 -9.93
N GLU A 200 9.94 -18.02 -8.74
CA GLU A 200 11.22 -18.72 -8.55
C GLU A 200 11.16 -20.14 -9.12
N ALA A 201 10.09 -20.89 -8.83
CA ALA A 201 9.89 -22.23 -9.37
C ALA A 201 9.70 -22.23 -10.90
N VAL A 202 9.13 -21.18 -11.48
CA VAL A 202 9.08 -20.99 -12.93
C VAL A 202 10.47 -20.70 -13.48
N GLY A 203 11.20 -19.77 -12.88
CA GLY A 203 12.56 -19.39 -13.32
C GLY A 203 13.55 -20.55 -13.27
N VAL A 204 13.47 -21.42 -12.25
CA VAL A 204 14.29 -22.65 -12.19
C VAL A 204 13.98 -23.60 -13.35
N ARG A 205 12.70 -23.78 -13.70
CA ARG A 205 12.29 -24.62 -14.83
C ARG A 205 12.72 -24.04 -16.18
N GLU A 206 12.61 -22.72 -16.35
CA GLU A 206 13.11 -22.01 -17.54
C GLU A 206 14.62 -22.17 -17.68
N GLY A 207 15.37 -22.05 -16.58
CA GLY A 207 16.82 -22.28 -16.56
C GLY A 207 17.20 -23.71 -16.94
N LEU A 208 16.51 -24.72 -16.38
CA LEU A 208 16.73 -26.13 -16.72
C LEU A 208 16.40 -26.43 -18.19
N ALA A 209 15.31 -25.88 -18.72
CA ALA A 209 14.93 -26.05 -20.13
C ALA A 209 15.96 -25.42 -21.09
N ALA A 210 16.54 -24.27 -20.72
CA ALA A 210 17.58 -23.62 -21.50
C ALA A 210 18.90 -24.43 -21.52
N VAL A 211 19.26 -25.09 -20.41
CA VAL A 211 20.43 -25.97 -20.32
C VAL A 211 20.24 -27.22 -21.17
N ILE A 212 19.09 -27.90 -21.04
CA ILE A 212 18.80 -29.14 -21.79
C ILE A 212 18.63 -28.87 -23.29
N GLY A 213 18.00 -27.75 -23.68
CA GLY A 213 17.85 -27.36 -25.08
C GLY A 213 19.16 -26.92 -25.74
N GLY A 214 20.15 -26.49 -24.95
CA GLY A 214 21.50 -26.16 -25.43
C GLY A 214 22.36 -27.39 -25.71
N GLU A 215 22.17 -28.48 -24.97
CA GLU A 215 22.92 -29.74 -25.17
C GLU A 215 22.46 -30.55 -26.40
N VAL A 216 21.26 -30.30 -26.95
CA VAL A 216 20.74 -31.02 -28.13
C VAL A 216 21.25 -30.40 -29.45
N LEU A 217 21.91 -29.25 -29.40
CA LEU A 217 22.41 -28.51 -30.57
C LEU A 217 23.95 -28.46 -30.68
N THR A 218 24.67 -29.23 -29.86
CA THR A 218 26.13 -29.47 -29.98
C THR A 218 26.41 -30.92 -30.31
#